data_AF-A0A957U564-F1
#
_entry.id   AF-A0A957U564-F1
#
_cell.length_a   1.000
_cell.length_b   1.000
_cell.length_c   1.000
_cell.angle_alpha   90.00
_cell.angle_beta   90.00
_cell.angle_gamma   90.00
#
_symmetry.space_group_name_H-M   'P 1'
#
loop_
_entity.id
_entity.type
_entity.pdbx_description
1 polymer ?
#
loop_
_entity_poly.entity_id
_entity_poly.type
_entity_poly.pdbx_seq_one_letter_code
_entity_poly.pdbx_strand_id
1 'polypeptide(L)'
;MTDRSSGELPDMVHPATPWRALPNVDARPLRADSRLERVLRSGHFAVTAELNAPDSADPDDVYRNALVLSEVCDGINATDGSGANCHMSSLGCCA
;
A
#
# COMPACT_ATOMS: atom_id res chain seq x y z
N MET A 1 18.11 -16.37 19.09
CA MET A 1 18.57 -16.81 17.76
C MET A 1 17.33 -17.11 16.95
N THR A 2 16.75 -16.19 16.18
CA THR A 2 17.19 -14.90 15.63
C THR A 2 16.13 -13.82 15.87
N ASP A 3 16.62 -12.60 16.08
CA ASP A 3 15.95 -11.32 16.02
C ASP A 3 15.07 -11.19 14.76
N ARG A 4 13.74 -11.10 14.90
CA ARG A 4 12.87 -10.63 13.83
C ARG A 4 12.92 -9.11 13.89
N SER A 5 13.93 -8.55 13.23
CA SER A 5 13.98 -7.14 12.88
C SER A 5 12.60 -6.71 12.37
N SER A 6 12.03 -5.70 13.03
CA SER A 6 10.90 -4.87 12.59
C SER A 6 10.58 -5.03 11.11
N GLY A 7 9.39 -5.54 10.79
CA GLY A 7 8.88 -5.77 9.43
C GLY A 7 8.60 -4.50 8.63
N GLU A 8 9.49 -3.51 8.68
CA GLU A 8 9.48 -2.41 7.73
C GLU A 8 10.02 -2.94 6.40
N LEU A 9 9.13 -2.97 5.41
CA LEU A 9 9.52 -3.20 4.03
C LEU A 9 10.47 -2.09 3.59
N PRO A 10 11.50 -2.40 2.80
CA PRO A 10 12.45 -1.39 2.35
C PRO A 10 11.72 -0.30 1.55
N ASP A 11 12.10 0.95 1.79
CA ASP A 11 11.64 2.06 0.96
C ASP A 11 12.05 1.81 -0.50
N MET A 12 11.10 1.93 -1.44
CA MET A 12 11.45 1.82 -2.86
C MET A 12 12.21 3.08 -3.23
N VAL A 13 13.21 2.89 -4.08
CA VAL A 13 14.03 3.98 -4.59
C VAL A 13 13.21 4.78 -5.59
N HIS A 14 12.78 5.97 -5.17
CA HIS A 14 12.21 6.98 -6.07
C HIS A 14 13.33 7.84 -6.68
N PRO A 15 13.22 8.26 -7.95
CA PRO A 15 14.21 9.14 -8.57
C PRO A 15 14.30 10.47 -7.81
N ALA A 16 15.53 10.97 -7.58
CA ALA A 16 15.79 12.14 -6.74
C ALA A 16 15.16 13.46 -7.23
N THR A 17 14.65 13.50 -8.47
CA THR A 17 13.98 14.68 -9.02
C THR A 17 12.46 14.49 -8.92
N PRO A 18 11.75 15.33 -8.16
CA PRO A 18 10.29 15.24 -8.05
C PRO A 18 9.63 15.54 -9.41
N TRP A 19 8.51 14.86 -9.70
CA TRP A 19 7.77 15.06 -10.95
C TRP A 19 7.14 16.46 -11.00
N ARG A 20 6.76 17.01 -9.83
CA ARG A 20 6.20 18.36 -9.71
C ARG A 20 6.41 18.91 -8.30
N ALA A 21 6.84 20.17 -8.19
CA ALA A 21 6.83 20.90 -6.92
C ALA A 21 5.38 21.17 -6.48
N LEU A 22 4.96 20.57 -5.36
CA LEU A 22 3.64 20.80 -4.78
C LEU A 22 3.74 21.91 -3.72
N PRO A 23 2.90 22.97 -3.79
CA PRO A 23 2.93 24.02 -2.79
C PRO A 23 2.41 23.51 -1.43
N ASN A 24 3.07 23.93 -0.35
CA ASN A 24 2.63 23.74 1.04
C ASN A 24 2.44 22.28 1.51
N VAL A 25 3.27 21.35 1.05
CA VAL A 25 3.22 19.92 1.45
C VAL A 25 3.44 19.68 2.94
N ASP A 26 4.11 20.59 3.64
CA ASP A 26 4.39 20.48 5.08
C ASP A 26 3.38 21.22 5.96
N ALA A 27 2.42 21.94 5.38
CA ALA A 27 1.48 22.78 6.14
C ALA A 27 0.42 21.98 6.94
N ARG A 28 0.35 20.65 6.76
CA ARG A 28 -0.60 19.76 7.45
C ARG A 28 0.17 18.58 8.05
N PRO A 29 -0.15 18.11 9.26
CA PRO A 29 0.48 16.90 9.82
C PRO A 29 0.16 15.65 8.97
N LEU A 30 1.02 14.63 9.04
CA LEU A 30 0.72 13.31 8.46
C LEU A 30 -0.54 12.73 9.11
N ARG A 31 -1.40 12.10 8.30
CA ARG A 31 -2.68 11.52 8.79
C ARG A 31 -2.63 10.00 8.86
N ALA A 32 -2.18 9.38 7.79
CA ALA A 32 -2.07 7.94 7.69
C ALA A 32 -0.69 7.44 8.13
N ASP A 33 0.31 8.32 8.09
CA ASP A 33 1.72 7.98 8.28
C ASP A 33 2.17 6.82 7.37
N SER A 34 1.55 6.73 6.19
CA SER A 34 1.78 5.67 5.23
C SER A 34 2.85 6.08 4.21
N ARG A 35 3.45 5.06 3.59
CA ARG A 35 4.36 5.22 2.47
C ARG A 35 3.76 6.07 1.34
N LEU A 36 2.53 5.78 0.92
CA LEU A 36 1.80 6.58 -0.09
C LEU A 36 1.69 8.06 0.29
N GLU A 37 1.38 8.37 1.56
CA GLU A 37 1.29 9.77 2.01
C GLU A 37 2.65 10.48 1.89
N ARG A 38 3.74 9.81 2.27
CA ARG A 38 5.11 10.35 2.18
C ARG A 38 5.55 10.58 0.72
N VAL A 39 5.24 9.65 -0.19
CA VAL A 39 5.58 9.77 -1.62
C VAL A 39 4.83 10.92 -2.28
N LEU A 40 3.53 11.05 -2.01
CA LEU A 40 2.73 12.15 -2.56
C LEU A 40 3.18 13.52 -2.02
N ARG A 41 3.52 13.61 -0.73
CA ARG A 41 4.00 14.87 -0.12
C ARG A 41 5.38 15.29 -0.61
N SER A 42 6.26 14.34 -0.89
CA SER A 42 7.58 14.65 -1.42
C SER A 42 7.55 15.03 -2.91
N GLY A 43 6.37 15.01 -3.55
CA GLY A 43 6.23 15.36 -4.96
C GLY A 43 6.86 14.31 -5.88
N HIS A 44 6.92 13.05 -5.45
CA HIS A 44 7.34 11.91 -6.28
C HIS A 44 6.13 11.26 -6.96
N PHE A 45 6.41 10.47 -8.00
CA PHE A 45 5.40 9.68 -8.68
C PHE A 45 5.04 8.49 -7.80
N ALA A 46 3.75 8.30 -7.51
CA ALA A 46 3.28 7.19 -6.69
C ALA A 46 2.79 6.03 -7.57
N VAL A 47 3.21 4.81 -7.22
CA VAL A 47 2.71 3.57 -7.82
C VAL A 47 1.70 2.94 -6.85
N THR A 48 0.52 2.58 -7.36
CA THR A 48 -0.48 1.84 -6.57
C THR A 48 -0.91 0.58 -7.31
N ALA A 49 -1.24 -0.47 -6.56
CA ALA A 49 -1.86 -1.67 -7.10
C ALA A 49 -3.25 -1.91 -6.51
N GLU A 50 -4.08 -2.61 -7.27
CA GLU A 50 -5.34 -3.15 -6.80
C GLU A 50 -5.15 -4.61 -6.42
N LEU A 51 -5.65 -4.97 -5.23
CA LEU A 51 -5.70 -6.33 -4.73
C LEU A 51 -7.12 -6.87 -4.91
N ASN A 52 -7.23 -7.97 -5.64
CA ASN A 52 -8.46 -8.74 -5.68
C ASN A 52 -8.58 -9.57 -4.40
N ALA A 53 -9.77 -9.58 -3.82
CA ALA A 53 -10.06 -10.41 -2.67
C ALA A 53 -9.90 -11.91 -3.03
N PRO A 54 -9.30 -12.72 -2.14
CA PRO A 54 -9.20 -14.16 -2.37
C PRO A 54 -10.58 -14.82 -2.24
N ASP A 55 -10.74 -15.94 -2.95
CA ASP A 55 -11.86 -16.86 -2.78
C ASP A 55 -11.57 -17.83 -1.61
N SER A 56 -11.37 -17.26 -0.43
CA SER A 56 -10.99 -17.94 0.80
C SER A 56 -11.31 -17.04 2.01
N ALA A 57 -11.46 -17.63 3.19
CA ALA A 57 -11.59 -16.91 4.45
C ALA A 57 -10.26 -16.81 5.22
N ASP A 58 -9.20 -17.43 4.72
CA ASP A 58 -7.88 -17.43 5.35
C ASP A 58 -7.17 -16.08 5.12
N PRO A 59 -6.85 -15.31 6.18
CA PRO A 59 -6.12 -14.05 6.02
C PRO A 59 -4.73 -14.22 5.38
N ASP A 60 -4.11 -15.39 5.50
CA ASP A 60 -2.80 -15.65 4.90
C ASP A 60 -2.84 -15.61 3.37
N ASP A 61 -3.99 -15.88 2.74
CA ASP A 61 -4.18 -15.70 1.29
C ASP A 61 -4.07 -14.23 0.88
N VAL A 62 -4.63 -13.32 1.69
CA VAL A 62 -4.51 -11.87 1.46
C VAL A 62 -3.06 -11.43 1.63
N TYR A 63 -2.41 -11.83 2.72
CA TYR A 63 -1.02 -11.45 3.01
C TYR A 63 -0.06 -11.90 1.90
N ARG A 64 -0.20 -13.14 1.41
CA ARG A 64 0.64 -13.65 0.32
C ARG A 64 0.54 -12.79 -0.94
N ASN A 65 -0.67 -12.39 -1.32
CA ASN A 65 -0.88 -11.55 -2.50
C ASN A 65 -0.39 -10.10 -2.26
N ALA A 66 -0.65 -9.55 -1.08
CA ALA A 66 -0.26 -8.19 -0.72
C ALA A 66 1.26 -8.02 -0.60
N LEU A 67 1.98 -9.02 -0.07
CA LEU A 67 3.43 -8.97 0.10
C LEU A 67 4.16 -8.76 -1.22
N VAL A 68 3.78 -9.50 -2.28
CA VAL A 68 4.38 -9.35 -3.61
C VAL A 68 4.17 -7.92 -4.16
N LEU A 69 2.98 -7.36 -3.96
CA LEU A 69 2.66 -6.00 -4.41
C LEU A 69 3.39 -4.93 -3.58
N SER A 70 3.57 -5.18 -2.29
CA SER A 70 4.18 -4.22 -1.36
C SER A 70 5.65 -3.94 -1.63
N GLU A 71 6.34 -4.85 -2.33
CA GLU A 71 7.72 -4.66 -2.78
C GLU A 71 7.84 -3.64 -3.93
N VAL A 72 6.75 -3.40 -4.65
CA VAL A 72 6.74 -2.63 -5.92
C VAL A 72 5.71 -1.49 -5.95
N CYS A 73 4.92 -1.31 -4.90
CA CYS A 73 3.86 -0.29 -4.81
C CYS A 73 3.97 0.56 -3.54
N ASP A 74 3.59 1.83 -3.66
CA ASP A 74 3.50 2.78 -2.54
C ASP A 74 2.19 2.66 -1.75
N GLY A 75 1.16 2.08 -2.37
CA GLY A 75 -0.11 1.75 -1.73
C GLY A 75 -0.82 0.59 -2.44
N ILE A 76 -1.62 -0.15 -1.67
CA ILE A 76 -2.44 -1.27 -2.16
C ILE A 76 -3.90 -0.97 -1.81
N ASN A 77 -4.78 -1.08 -2.79
CA ASN A 77 -6.22 -0.88 -2.62
C ASN A 77 -6.93 -2.23 -2.67
N ALA A 78 -7.72 -2.58 -1.65
CA ALA A 78 -8.65 -3.71 -1.76
C ALA A 78 -9.92 -3.26 -2.48
N THR A 79 -10.25 -3.92 -3.58
CA THR A 79 -11.41 -3.54 -4.41
C THR A 79 -12.72 -4.06 -3.83
N ASP A 80 -13.78 -3.26 -3.94
CA ASP A 80 -15.14 -3.71 -3.64
C ASP A 80 -15.70 -4.44 -4.87
N GLY A 81 -15.52 -5.77 -4.89
CA GLY A 81 -15.74 -6.63 -6.05
C GLY A 81 -17.16 -6.56 -6.62
N SER A 82 -17.33 -5.87 -7.75
CA SER A 82 -18.63 -5.65 -8.41
C SER A 82 -19.16 -6.84 -9.23
N GLY A 83 -18.46 -7.98 -9.22
CA GLY A 83 -18.74 -9.15 -10.08
C GLY A 83 -19.76 -10.17 -9.55
N ALA A 84 -20.38 -9.93 -8.39
CA ALA A 84 -21.37 -10.81 -7.76
C ALA A 84 -20.88 -12.24 -7.41
N ASN A 85 -19.56 -12.45 -7.29
CA ASN A 85 -18.98 -13.66 -6.72
C ASN A 85 -18.72 -13.48 -5.22
N CYS A 86 -18.92 -14.53 -4.43
CA CYS A 86 -18.55 -14.54 -3.03
C CYS A 86 -17.02 -14.53 -2.93
N HIS A 87 -16.45 -13.45 -2.44
CA HIS A 87 -15.03 -13.33 -2.07
C HIS A 87 -14.93 -12.81 -0.64
N MET A 88 -13.73 -12.85 -0.06
CA MET A 88 -13.48 -12.14 1.20
C MET A 88 -13.90 -10.66 1.04
N SER A 89 -14.57 -10.10 2.05
CA SER A 89 -14.97 -8.69 2.01
C SER A 89 -13.74 -7.77 1.90
N SER A 90 -13.84 -6.69 1.13
CA SER A 90 -12.80 -5.65 1.06
C SER A 90 -12.49 -5.04 2.43
N LEU A 91 -13.49 -4.94 3.33
CA LEU A 91 -13.28 -4.56 4.72
C LEU A 91 -12.46 -5.61 5.49
N GLY A 92 -12.70 -6.90 5.23
CA GLY A 92 -11.91 -7.99 5.80
C GLY A 92 -10.47 -8.00 5.29
N CYS A 93 -10.25 -7.58 4.04
CA CYS A 93 -8.90 -7.45 3.46
C CYS A 93 -8.12 -6.26 4.04
N CYS A 94 -8.80 -5.23 4.54
CA CYS A 94 -8.20 -3.99 5.06
C CYS A 94 -8.11 -3.92 6.60
N ALA A 95 -8.53 -4.98 7.31
CA ALA A 95 -8.61 -5.02 8.76
C ALA A 95 -7.28 -5.36 9.45
#